data_AF-A0AAV2I4N9-F1
#
_entry.id   AF-A0AAV2I4N9-F1
#
_cell.length_a   1.000
_cell.length_b   1.000
_cell.length_c   1.000
_cell.angle_alpha   90.00
_cell.angle_beta   90.00
_cell.angle_gamma   90.00
#
_symmetry.space_group_name_H-M   'P 1'
#
loop_
_entity.id
_entity.type
_entity.pdbx_description
1 polymer ?
#
loop_
_entity_poly.entity_id
_entity_poly.type
_entity_poly.pdbx_seq_one_letter_code
_entity_poly.pdbx_strand_id
1 'polypeptide(L)'
;MTCIRVLPLFCLLIISIGAMAQKLAIKPCQDYEYDAVYDLANNDVPVKNDSVTIVEGLVGEGCKTRGVLKLELSKLYRRRVLIHLFFNTPTGWVFNLGDSKTNNGYAGDSGSQSNDAEVQGVDQSLTGYLSDNGGSGLAFSISNLYSTRLTLIAGDGHLGWLPDNANLVNYYDNPYLFALNGQADQTGPVNYDLYLGMNKVVLPFSNRIGTGLCKVGIKFLPGF
;
A
#
# COMPACT_ATOMS: atom_id res chain seq x y z
N MET A 1 -4.09 -29.43 -14.28
CA MET A 1 -2.88 -30.00 -13.66
C MET A 1 -3.17 -30.22 -12.19
N THR A 2 -3.25 -31.47 -11.79
CA THR A 2 -3.71 -31.93 -10.47
C THR A 2 -2.53 -31.95 -9.51
N CYS A 3 -2.59 -31.17 -8.44
CA CYS A 3 -1.59 -31.19 -7.37
C CYS A 3 -1.90 -32.38 -6.44
N ILE A 4 -1.00 -33.37 -6.37
CA ILE A 4 -1.19 -34.59 -5.58
C ILE A 4 -0.94 -34.27 -4.09
N ARG A 5 -1.92 -34.57 -3.22
CA ARG A 5 -1.75 -34.58 -1.76
C ARG A 5 -1.05 -35.88 -1.35
N VAL A 6 0.12 -35.78 -0.74
CA VAL A 6 0.81 -36.94 -0.14
C VAL A 6 0.36 -37.08 1.31
N LEU A 7 -0.39 -38.15 1.60
CA LEU A 7 -0.57 -38.68 2.96
C LEU A 7 0.72 -39.44 3.38
N PRO A 8 1.17 -39.39 4.64
CA PRO A 8 2.31 -40.18 5.05
C PRO A 8 1.84 -41.59 5.40
N LEU A 9 2.16 -42.56 4.53
CA LEU A 9 2.11 -43.98 4.89
C LEU A 9 3.54 -44.43 5.19
N PHE A 10 3.81 -44.72 6.46
CA PHE A 10 5.02 -45.42 6.89
C PHE A 10 5.06 -46.79 6.24
N CYS A 11 6.07 -47.06 5.40
CA CYS A 11 6.48 -48.43 5.10
C CYS A 11 7.97 -48.45 4.78
N LEU A 12 8.71 -49.19 5.60
CA LEU A 12 10.14 -49.44 5.51
C LEU A 12 10.41 -50.39 4.34
N LEU A 13 11.22 -49.99 3.36
CA LEU A 13 11.87 -50.93 2.45
C LEU A 13 13.24 -50.39 2.04
N ILE A 14 14.29 -51.09 2.45
CA ILE A 14 15.68 -50.81 2.07
C ILE A 14 15.90 -51.40 0.68
N ILE A 15 16.15 -50.56 -0.33
CA ILE A 15 16.75 -50.97 -1.60
C ILE A 15 17.81 -49.95 -2.00
N SER A 16 19.05 -50.42 -2.08
CA SER A 16 20.21 -49.71 -2.62
C SER A 16 20.22 -49.81 -4.14
N ILE A 17 19.96 -48.72 -4.86
CA ILE A 17 20.34 -48.56 -6.27
C ILE A 17 20.74 -47.10 -6.46
N GLY A 18 21.92 -46.89 -7.03
CA GLY A 18 22.45 -45.57 -7.37
C GLY A 18 21.48 -44.81 -8.27
N ALA A 19 20.76 -43.86 -7.70
CA ALA A 19 20.02 -42.87 -8.46
C ALA A 19 20.98 -41.70 -8.74
N MET A 20 21.19 -41.40 -10.02
CA MET A 20 21.68 -40.09 -10.43
C MET A 20 20.82 -39.05 -9.68
N ALA A 21 21.45 -38.29 -8.80
CA ALA A 21 20.88 -37.04 -8.33
C ALA A 21 20.84 -36.10 -9.54
N GLN A 22 19.83 -36.26 -10.40
CA GLN A 22 19.34 -35.12 -11.16
C GLN A 22 18.95 -34.12 -10.09
N LYS A 23 19.78 -33.09 -9.92
CA LYS A 23 19.31 -31.81 -9.40
C LYS A 23 18.12 -31.47 -10.27
N LEU A 24 16.92 -31.81 -9.82
CA LEU A 24 15.75 -31.04 -10.18
C LEU A 24 16.16 -29.63 -9.77
N ALA A 25 16.50 -28.81 -10.75
CA ALA A 25 16.41 -27.39 -10.57
C ALA A 25 14.93 -27.17 -10.25
N ILE A 26 14.60 -27.19 -8.96
CA ILE A 26 13.38 -26.58 -8.46
C ILE A 26 13.57 -25.14 -8.88
N LYS A 27 13.00 -24.80 -10.04
CA LYS A 27 12.83 -23.41 -10.42
C LYS A 27 12.05 -22.85 -9.23
N PRO A 28 12.63 -21.92 -8.44
CA PRO A 28 11.89 -21.33 -7.33
C PRO A 28 10.55 -20.88 -7.91
N CYS A 29 9.45 -21.27 -7.26
CA CYS A 29 8.14 -20.78 -7.62
C CYS A 29 8.27 -19.26 -7.74
N GLN A 30 8.04 -18.69 -8.93
CA GLN A 30 8.18 -17.26 -9.14
C GLN A 30 7.44 -16.51 -8.03
N ASP A 31 8.15 -15.57 -7.41
CA ASP A 31 7.73 -14.90 -6.19
C ASP A 31 6.32 -14.30 -6.31
N TYR A 32 5.40 -14.85 -5.52
CA TYR A 32 4.05 -14.34 -5.26
C TYR A 32 4.08 -13.06 -4.39
N GLU A 33 4.98 -12.13 -4.66
CA GLU A 33 5.30 -11.08 -3.69
C GLU A 33 4.22 -9.99 -3.64
N TYR A 34 3.73 -9.52 -4.80
CA TYR A 34 2.74 -8.44 -4.91
C TYR A 34 1.61 -8.76 -5.90
N ASP A 35 0.44 -8.19 -5.64
CA ASP A 35 -0.71 -8.22 -6.55
C ASP A 35 -0.61 -7.15 -7.64
N ALA A 36 0.03 -6.01 -7.36
CA ALA A 36 0.33 -4.97 -8.35
C ALA A 36 1.68 -4.29 -8.05
N VAL A 37 2.39 -3.89 -9.10
CA VAL A 37 3.71 -3.23 -9.01
C VAL A 37 3.77 -2.08 -10.00
N TYR A 38 4.19 -0.92 -9.49
CA TYR A 38 4.40 0.31 -10.26
C TYR A 38 5.86 0.74 -10.11
N ASP A 39 6.64 0.61 -11.17
CA ASP A 39 8.04 1.03 -11.24
C ASP A 39 8.10 2.44 -11.85
N LEU A 40 7.97 3.45 -11.00
CA LEU A 40 7.95 4.87 -11.38
C LEU A 40 9.28 5.31 -11.99
N ALA A 41 10.39 4.73 -11.52
CA ALA A 41 11.73 5.03 -12.02
C ALA A 41 11.90 4.67 -13.50
N ASN A 42 11.30 3.55 -13.92
CA ASN A 42 11.35 3.07 -15.31
C ASN A 42 10.08 3.37 -16.11
N ASN A 43 9.11 4.06 -15.50
CA ASN A 43 7.76 4.29 -16.05
C ASN A 43 7.10 2.99 -16.55
N ASP A 44 7.17 1.94 -15.73
CA ASP A 44 6.68 0.60 -16.05
C ASP A 44 5.69 0.08 -15.00
N VAL A 45 4.77 -0.79 -15.43
CA VAL A 45 3.77 -1.45 -14.59
C VAL A 45 3.86 -2.96 -14.82
N PRO A 46 4.89 -3.63 -14.28
CA PRO A 46 5.19 -5.03 -14.61
C PRO A 46 4.15 -6.01 -14.06
N VAL A 47 3.40 -5.64 -13.02
CA VAL A 47 2.32 -6.44 -12.45
C VAL A 47 1.08 -5.56 -12.30
N LYS A 48 -0.02 -5.97 -12.94
CA LYS A 48 -1.30 -5.26 -12.92
C LYS A 48 -2.34 -6.06 -12.17
N ASN A 49 -3.26 -5.35 -11.52
CA ASN A 49 -4.42 -5.92 -10.87
C ASN A 49 -5.63 -5.02 -11.17
N ASP A 50 -6.75 -5.60 -11.56
CA ASP A 50 -7.96 -4.83 -11.88
C ASP A 50 -8.54 -4.06 -10.68
N SER A 51 -8.13 -4.42 -9.46
CA SER A 51 -8.52 -3.73 -8.22
C SER A 51 -7.54 -2.65 -7.78
N VAL A 52 -6.53 -2.37 -8.61
CA VAL A 52 -5.68 -1.18 -8.51
C VAL A 52 -5.76 -0.43 -9.83
N THR A 53 -6.43 0.72 -9.82
CA THR A 53 -6.63 1.52 -11.03
C THR A 53 -5.83 2.81 -10.98
N ILE A 54 -5.25 3.20 -12.11
CA ILE A 54 -4.62 4.51 -12.26
C ILE A 54 -5.73 5.52 -12.56
N VAL A 55 -6.08 6.37 -11.58
CA VAL A 55 -7.13 7.38 -11.72
C VAL A 55 -6.58 8.74 -12.18
N GLU A 56 -5.28 8.95 -11.99
CA GLU A 56 -4.51 10.01 -12.65
C GLU A 56 -3.26 9.40 -13.25
N GLY A 57 -3.06 9.63 -14.56
CA GLY A 57 -1.99 9.03 -15.34
C GLY A 57 -0.60 9.24 -14.75
N LEU A 58 0.32 8.29 -15.01
CA LEU A 58 1.71 8.41 -14.60
C LEU A 58 2.41 9.45 -15.49
N VAL A 59 2.74 10.61 -14.93
CA VAL A 59 3.35 11.75 -15.63
C VAL A 59 4.67 12.12 -14.97
N GLY A 60 5.73 12.24 -15.77
CA GLY A 60 7.07 12.60 -15.33
C GLY A 60 8.11 11.59 -15.79
N GLU A 61 9.29 11.63 -15.18
CA GLU A 61 10.41 10.74 -15.50
C GLU A 61 11.13 10.35 -14.21
N GLY A 62 11.56 9.09 -14.13
CA GLY A 62 12.29 8.59 -12.97
C GLY A 62 11.46 8.66 -11.69
N CYS A 63 12.14 8.84 -10.55
CA CYS A 63 11.47 9.02 -9.26
C CYS A 63 10.79 10.41 -9.12
N LYS A 64 10.61 11.15 -10.21
CA LYS A 64 9.75 12.35 -10.28
C LYS A 64 8.40 12.05 -10.93
N THR A 65 8.18 10.84 -11.43
CA THR A 65 6.89 10.40 -11.97
C THR A 65 5.82 10.51 -10.90
N ARG A 66 4.68 11.08 -11.26
CA ARG A 66 3.52 11.34 -10.40
C ARG A 66 2.30 10.64 -10.94
N GLY A 67 1.39 10.30 -10.05
CA GLY A 67 0.08 9.79 -10.43
C GLY A 67 -0.72 9.45 -9.19
N VAL A 68 -1.94 8.98 -9.41
CA VAL A 68 -2.84 8.59 -8.33
C VAL A 68 -3.38 7.20 -8.63
N LEU A 69 -3.24 6.31 -7.65
CA LEU A 69 -3.85 4.99 -7.67
C LEU A 69 -5.13 5.00 -6.83
N LYS A 70 -6.14 4.25 -7.27
CA LYS A 70 -7.29 3.85 -6.47
C LYS A 70 -7.18 2.35 -6.18
N LEU A 71 -7.32 1.98 -4.91
CA LEU A 71 -7.23 0.62 -4.37
C LEU A 71 -8.64 0.19 -3.90
N GLU A 72 -9.17 -0.90 -4.46
CA GLU A 72 -10.54 -1.33 -4.16
C GLU A 72 -10.64 -2.41 -3.07
N LEU A 73 -11.01 -2.01 -1.84
CA LEU A 73 -11.03 -2.86 -0.65
C LEU A 73 -12.44 -3.36 -0.25
N SER A 74 -13.45 -3.15 -1.09
CA SER A 74 -14.86 -3.52 -0.81
C SER A 74 -15.13 -5.03 -0.65
N LYS A 75 -14.17 -5.91 -0.98
CA LYS A 75 -14.33 -7.37 -0.93
C LYS A 75 -13.78 -7.95 0.39
N LEU A 76 -14.45 -8.95 0.95
CA LEU A 76 -14.06 -9.58 2.23
C LEU A 76 -12.62 -10.13 2.25
N TYR A 77 -12.12 -10.59 1.12
CA TYR A 77 -10.73 -11.08 0.97
C TYR A 77 -9.71 -9.95 0.72
N ARG A 78 -10.14 -8.67 0.75
CA ARG A 78 -9.32 -7.47 0.52
C ARG A 78 -9.69 -6.35 1.50
N ARG A 79 -9.74 -6.63 2.80
CA ARG A 79 -10.09 -5.62 3.82
C ARG A 79 -8.88 -4.83 4.31
N ARG A 80 -7.68 -5.23 3.91
CA ARG A 80 -6.42 -4.59 4.25
C ARG A 80 -5.51 -4.58 3.04
N VAL A 81 -4.57 -3.66 3.03
CA VAL A 81 -3.56 -3.55 1.98
C VAL A 81 -2.18 -3.33 2.59
N LEU A 82 -1.21 -4.12 2.14
CA LEU A 82 0.20 -3.88 2.35
C LEU A 82 0.74 -3.09 1.15
N ILE A 83 1.42 -1.99 1.44
CA ILE A 83 2.00 -1.09 0.44
C ILE A 83 3.48 -0.95 0.76
N HIS A 84 4.33 -1.43 -0.14
CA HIS A 84 5.77 -1.19 -0.09
C HIS A 84 6.12 0.01 -0.96
N LEU A 85 6.72 1.01 -0.33
CA LEU A 85 7.18 2.25 -0.95
C LEU A 85 8.70 2.23 -0.96
N PHE A 86 9.31 2.40 -2.13
CA PHE A 86 10.76 2.43 -2.29
C PHE A 86 11.21 3.79 -2.79
N PHE A 87 12.22 4.34 -2.12
CA PHE A 87 12.63 5.72 -2.30
C PHE A 87 14.08 5.87 -2.79
N ASN A 88 14.33 6.97 -3.49
CA ASN A 88 15.64 7.52 -3.75
C ASN A 88 15.60 9.03 -3.46
N THR A 89 16.31 9.47 -2.42
CA THR A 89 16.38 10.89 -2.02
C THR A 89 14.99 11.54 -1.88
N PRO A 90 14.11 11.01 -0.99
CA PRO A 90 12.74 11.49 -0.84
C PRO A 90 12.70 12.95 -0.34
N THR A 91 11.97 13.79 -1.05
CA THR A 91 11.79 15.22 -0.77
C THR A 91 10.37 15.69 -1.11
N GLY A 92 9.83 16.61 -0.32
CA GLY A 92 8.45 17.08 -0.43
C GLY A 92 7.45 15.94 -0.24
N TRP A 93 6.29 16.05 -0.90
CA TRP A 93 5.22 15.06 -0.84
C TRP A 93 5.54 13.81 -1.65
N VAL A 94 6.14 12.80 -1.02
CA VAL A 94 6.52 11.55 -1.71
C VAL A 94 5.35 10.57 -1.81
N PHE A 95 4.40 10.62 -0.89
CA PHE A 95 3.10 9.96 -1.06
C PHE A 95 2.01 10.61 -0.18
N ASN A 96 0.76 10.33 -0.54
CA ASN A 96 -0.44 10.64 0.25
C ASN A 96 -1.40 9.47 0.10
N LEU A 97 -1.71 8.79 1.20
CA LEU A 97 -2.68 7.70 1.27
C LEU A 97 -3.91 8.21 2.00
N GLY A 98 -5.06 8.24 1.36
CA GLY A 98 -6.31 8.70 1.96
C GLY A 98 -7.49 7.80 1.60
N ASP A 99 -8.57 7.84 2.37
CA ASP A 99 -9.85 7.18 2.07
C ASP A 99 -10.86 8.13 1.40
N SER A 100 -10.38 9.23 0.84
CA SER A 100 -11.15 10.09 -0.06
C SER A 100 -10.40 10.44 -1.35
N LYS A 101 -11.15 10.54 -2.45
CA LYS A 101 -10.64 10.83 -3.80
C LYS A 101 -10.10 12.25 -3.99
N THR A 102 -10.30 13.13 -3.02
CA THR A 102 -9.85 14.53 -3.06
C THR A 102 -9.01 14.91 -1.85
N ASN A 103 -8.50 13.92 -1.10
CA ASN A 103 -7.52 14.17 -0.06
C ASN A 103 -6.37 15.00 -0.60
N ASN A 104 -6.07 16.09 0.09
CA ASN A 104 -5.17 17.12 -0.38
C ASN A 104 -4.04 17.38 0.60
N GLY A 105 -4.04 16.76 1.78
CA GLY A 105 -3.03 16.91 2.83
C GLY A 105 -3.44 17.76 4.03
N TYR A 106 -2.79 17.52 5.17
CA TYR A 106 -3.05 18.23 6.42
C TYR A 106 -4.53 18.16 6.89
N ALA A 107 -5.15 16.99 6.80
CA ALA A 107 -6.57 16.73 7.09
C ALA A 107 -7.53 17.45 6.12
N GLY A 108 -7.13 17.62 4.85
CA GLY A 108 -7.93 18.33 3.87
C GLY A 108 -8.48 17.41 2.78
N ASP A 109 -9.74 17.61 2.39
CA ASP A 109 -10.39 16.82 1.33
C ASP A 109 -11.08 17.65 0.23
N SER A 110 -11.11 18.98 0.30
CA SER A 110 -11.88 19.78 -0.68
C SER A 110 -13.40 19.50 -0.66
N GLY A 111 -13.91 18.87 0.41
CA GLY A 111 -15.32 18.74 0.73
C GLY A 111 -16.07 17.63 -0.02
N SER A 112 -15.41 16.54 -0.40
CA SER A 112 -16.08 15.43 -1.11
C SER A 112 -16.61 14.35 -0.16
N GLN A 113 -15.95 14.16 0.98
CA GLN A 113 -16.21 13.12 1.97
C GLN A 113 -15.90 13.65 3.37
N SER A 114 -16.62 13.13 4.37
CA SER A 114 -16.37 13.37 5.80
C SER A 114 -15.59 12.24 6.47
N ASN A 115 -15.52 11.08 5.80
CA ASN A 115 -14.53 10.05 6.06
C ASN A 115 -13.38 10.25 5.08
N ASP A 116 -12.44 11.07 5.48
CA ASP A 116 -11.35 11.61 4.67
C ASP A 116 -10.02 11.62 5.43
N ALA A 117 -9.81 10.60 6.25
CA ALA A 117 -8.56 10.41 6.97
C ALA A 117 -7.40 10.19 5.98
N GLU A 118 -6.22 10.68 6.35
CA GLU A 118 -5.06 10.57 5.46
C GLU A 118 -3.75 10.38 6.19
N VAL A 119 -2.82 9.74 5.49
CA VAL A 119 -1.45 9.51 5.90
C VAL A 119 -0.54 10.06 4.80
N GLN A 120 0.42 10.88 5.17
CA GLN A 120 1.31 11.55 4.23
C GLN A 120 2.77 11.27 4.55
N GLY A 121 3.57 11.11 3.50
CA GLY A 121 5.02 11.12 3.56
C GLY A 121 5.56 12.45 3.05
N VAL A 122 6.11 13.27 3.93
CA VAL A 122 6.68 14.59 3.59
C VAL A 122 8.08 14.72 4.18
N ASP A 123 9.10 14.92 3.35
CA ASP A 123 10.50 15.10 3.79
C ASP A 123 10.95 14.04 4.82
N GLN A 124 10.68 12.76 4.52
CA GLN A 124 10.98 11.60 5.39
C GLN A 124 10.17 11.52 6.70
N SER A 125 9.23 12.43 6.89
CA SER A 125 8.28 12.38 8.00
C SER A 125 7.01 11.64 7.58
N LEU A 126 6.51 10.79 8.48
CA LEU A 126 5.20 10.16 8.35
C LEU A 126 4.23 10.86 9.29
N THR A 127 3.11 11.33 8.74
CA THR A 127 2.10 12.05 9.51
C THR A 127 0.72 11.51 9.16
N GLY A 128 -0.09 11.24 10.18
CA GLY A 128 -1.48 10.79 10.01
C GLY A 128 -2.46 11.82 10.55
N TYR A 129 -3.59 11.94 9.87
CA TYR A 129 -4.70 12.81 10.24
C TYR A 129 -5.99 12.00 10.29
N LEU A 130 -6.82 12.27 11.29
CA LEU A 130 -8.15 11.69 11.40
C LEU A 130 -9.09 12.40 10.42
N SER A 131 -10.18 11.73 10.08
CA SER A 131 -11.26 12.32 9.27
C SER A 131 -12.00 13.44 10.00
N ASP A 132 -12.90 14.14 9.29
CA ASP A 132 -13.81 15.13 9.89
C ASP A 132 -14.62 14.55 11.06
N ASN A 133 -15.02 13.28 10.97
CA ASN A 133 -15.72 12.59 12.07
C ASN A 133 -14.85 12.41 13.33
N GLY A 134 -13.52 12.39 13.16
CA GLY A 134 -12.53 12.43 14.23
C GLY A 134 -12.02 13.84 14.58
N GLY A 135 -12.65 14.89 14.05
CA GLY A 135 -12.30 16.29 14.28
C GLY A 135 -11.14 16.81 13.45
N SER A 136 -10.79 16.14 12.35
CA SER A 136 -9.71 16.54 11.41
C SER A 136 -8.35 16.73 12.12
N GLY A 137 -8.15 16.01 13.23
CA GLY A 137 -7.02 16.18 14.13
C GLY A 137 -5.76 15.46 13.68
N LEU A 138 -4.59 15.99 14.08
CA LEU A 138 -3.32 15.28 13.95
C LEU A 138 -3.34 14.01 14.81
N ALA A 139 -3.26 12.85 14.16
CA ALA A 139 -3.27 11.54 14.81
C ALA A 139 -1.88 11.19 15.36
N PHE A 140 -0.85 11.34 14.52
CA PHE A 140 0.55 11.09 14.87
C PHE A 140 1.48 11.83 13.89
N SER A 141 2.72 12.09 14.32
CA SER A 141 3.77 12.64 13.46
C SER A 141 5.13 12.10 13.88
N ILE A 142 5.87 11.52 12.94
CA ILE A 142 7.19 10.93 13.19
C ILE A 142 8.15 11.42 12.11
N SER A 143 9.20 12.12 12.52
CA SER A 143 10.23 12.65 11.61
C SER A 143 11.37 11.67 11.37
N ASN A 144 12.05 11.80 10.22
CA ASN A 144 13.20 10.98 9.83
C ASN A 144 12.92 9.47 9.89
N LEU A 145 11.70 9.06 9.53
CA LEU A 145 11.24 7.69 9.68
C LEU A 145 11.84 6.75 8.63
N TYR A 146 12.03 7.21 7.40
CA TYR A 146 12.45 6.38 6.27
C TYR A 146 13.40 7.12 5.35
N SER A 147 14.24 6.37 4.63
CA SER A 147 15.20 6.92 3.67
C SER A 147 15.16 6.20 2.31
N THR A 148 15.04 4.86 2.34
CA THR A 148 15.04 3.97 1.17
C THR A 148 13.77 3.15 1.04
N ARG A 149 13.08 2.83 2.14
CA ARG A 149 11.87 2.02 2.13
C ARG A 149 10.95 2.37 3.29
N LEU A 150 9.65 2.31 3.01
CA LEU A 150 8.60 2.28 4.02
C LEU A 150 7.57 1.24 3.61
N THR A 151 7.18 0.39 4.56
CA THR A 151 6.02 -0.49 4.39
C THR A 151 4.87 0.06 5.20
N LEU A 152 3.70 0.15 4.58
CA LEU A 152 2.44 0.48 5.24
C LEU A 152 1.53 -0.75 5.21
N ILE A 153 0.77 -0.96 6.26
CA ILE A 153 -0.32 -1.94 6.33
C ILE A 153 -1.56 -1.16 6.76
N ALA A 154 -2.41 -0.82 5.80
CA ALA A 154 -3.61 -0.03 6.03
C ALA A 154 -4.86 -0.90 6.03
N GLY A 155 -5.83 -0.52 6.86
CA GLY A 155 -7.17 -1.05 6.85
C GLY A 155 -8.10 -0.25 7.75
N ASP A 156 -9.30 -0.78 7.96
CA ASP A 156 -10.37 -0.08 8.65
C ASP A 156 -10.01 0.32 10.09
N GLY A 157 -9.91 1.61 10.38
CA GLY A 157 -9.55 2.11 11.71
C GLY A 157 -8.05 1.98 12.06
N HIS A 158 -7.18 1.56 11.14
CA HIS A 158 -5.82 1.17 11.50
C HIS A 158 -4.74 1.44 10.45
N LEU A 159 -3.53 1.74 10.95
CA LEU A 159 -2.31 1.79 10.18
C LEU A 159 -1.16 1.11 10.93
N GLY A 160 -0.54 0.13 10.30
CA GLY A 160 0.78 -0.35 10.66
C GLY A 160 1.86 0.23 9.74
N TRP A 161 3.07 0.45 10.26
CA TRP A 161 4.21 0.81 9.41
C TRP A 161 5.53 0.20 9.87
N LEU A 162 6.41 -0.03 8.90
CA LEU A 162 7.74 -0.59 9.09
C LEU A 162 8.77 0.19 8.24
N PRO A 163 9.64 0.99 8.88
CA PRO A 163 10.69 1.73 8.19
C PRO A 163 11.90 0.86 7.81
N ASP A 164 12.90 1.48 7.19
CA ASP A 164 14.22 0.88 6.96
C ASP A 164 14.82 0.33 8.26
N ASN A 165 15.35 -0.89 8.20
CA ASN A 165 16.10 -1.53 9.31
C ASN A 165 15.33 -1.71 10.63
N ALA A 166 14.00 -1.61 10.63
CA ALA A 166 13.19 -1.94 11.79
C ALA A 166 12.93 -3.45 11.90
N ASN A 167 12.97 -3.95 13.14
CA ASN A 167 12.63 -5.33 13.47
C ASN A 167 11.21 -5.48 14.04
N LEU A 168 10.51 -4.36 14.24
CA LEU A 168 9.17 -4.32 14.82
C LEU A 168 8.26 -3.41 14.01
N VAL A 169 7.03 -3.86 13.80
CA VAL A 169 5.96 -3.08 13.18
C VAL A 169 5.41 -2.11 14.22
N ASN A 170 5.35 -0.84 13.87
CA ASN A 170 4.63 0.17 14.64
C ASN A 170 3.16 0.14 14.21
N TYR A 171 2.27 0.53 15.11
CA TYR A 171 0.83 0.43 14.91
C TYR A 171 0.11 1.61 15.54
N TYR A 172 -0.92 2.09 14.85
CA TYR A 172 -1.85 3.10 15.33
C TYR A 172 -3.27 2.66 14.97
N ASP A 173 -4.17 2.75 15.94
CA ASP A 173 -5.60 2.51 15.79
C ASP A 173 -6.43 3.71 16.25
N ASN A 174 -7.43 4.04 15.45
CA ASN A 174 -8.46 4.99 15.79
C ASN A 174 -9.67 4.73 14.89
N PRO A 175 -10.91 4.65 15.41
CA PRO A 175 -12.09 4.41 14.58
C PRO A 175 -12.34 5.47 13.50
N TYR A 176 -11.68 6.63 13.59
CA TYR A 176 -11.75 7.71 12.60
C TYR A 176 -10.53 7.74 11.65
N LEU A 177 -9.71 6.69 11.63
CA LEU A 177 -8.62 6.51 10.67
C LEU A 177 -9.01 5.46 9.62
N PHE A 178 -9.30 5.90 8.40
CA PHE A 178 -9.78 5.07 7.28
C PHE A 178 -11.11 4.35 7.53
N ALA A 179 -12.16 4.77 6.84
CA ALA A 179 -13.48 4.16 6.82
C ALA A 179 -13.60 3.14 5.67
N LEU A 180 -13.25 1.88 5.92
CA LEU A 180 -13.16 0.83 4.90
C LEU A 180 -14.11 -0.34 5.16
N ASN A 181 -15.00 -0.21 6.15
CA ASN A 181 -15.94 -1.24 6.57
C ASN A 181 -17.42 -0.79 6.48
N GLY A 182 -17.70 0.18 5.61
CA GLY A 182 -19.06 0.60 5.30
C GLY A 182 -19.63 1.62 6.28
N GLN A 183 -18.77 2.38 6.95
CA GLN A 183 -19.17 3.53 7.73
C GLN A 183 -19.93 4.53 6.85
N ALA A 184 -21.00 5.10 7.41
CA ALA A 184 -21.72 6.17 6.75
C ALA A 184 -20.82 7.41 6.60
N ASP A 185 -20.91 8.07 5.45
CA ASP A 185 -20.31 9.36 5.21
C ASP A 185 -21.41 10.44 5.25
N GLN A 186 -21.15 11.56 5.91
CA GLN A 186 -22.08 12.68 6.09
C GLN A 186 -22.12 13.62 4.87
N THR A 187 -21.05 13.66 4.07
CA THR A 187 -20.87 14.59 2.96
C THR A 187 -21.00 13.85 1.62
N GLY A 188 -20.42 12.66 1.53
CA GLY A 188 -20.35 11.85 0.33
C GLY A 188 -21.10 10.51 0.46
N PRO A 189 -20.94 9.61 -0.54
CA PRO A 189 -21.38 8.23 -0.41
C PRO A 189 -20.43 7.43 0.50
N VAL A 190 -20.89 6.26 0.95
CA VAL A 190 -20.01 5.27 1.58
C VAL A 190 -18.89 4.89 0.61
N ASN A 191 -17.64 5.03 1.04
CA ASN A 191 -16.44 4.65 0.31
C ASN A 191 -15.76 3.45 0.99
N TYR A 192 -15.14 2.57 0.21
CA TYR A 192 -14.32 1.45 0.69
C TYR A 192 -12.92 1.50 0.08
N ASP A 193 -12.63 2.54 -0.69
CA ASP A 193 -11.45 2.61 -1.53
C ASP A 193 -10.40 3.51 -0.88
N LEU A 194 -9.14 3.11 -1.02
CA LEU A 194 -8.01 3.96 -0.67
C LEU A 194 -7.44 4.59 -1.94
N TYR A 195 -6.97 5.82 -1.81
CA TYR A 195 -6.31 6.56 -2.87
C TYR A 195 -4.86 6.83 -2.48
N LEU A 196 -3.93 6.47 -3.36
CA LEU A 196 -2.50 6.69 -3.17
C LEU A 196 -2.00 7.70 -4.20
N GLY A 197 -1.78 8.94 -3.77
CA GLY A 197 -0.97 9.92 -4.48
C GLY A 197 0.50 9.52 -4.41
N MET A 198 1.16 9.45 -5.56
CA MET A 198 2.57 9.09 -5.70
C MET A 198 3.37 10.33 -6.13
N ASN A 199 4.35 10.76 -5.33
CA ASN A 199 5.07 12.03 -5.51
C ASN A 199 4.16 13.27 -5.58
N LYS A 200 2.95 13.17 -5.02
CA LYS A 200 1.95 14.23 -4.88
C LYS A 200 0.87 13.82 -3.87
N VAL A 201 0.00 14.75 -3.52
CA VAL A 201 -1.29 14.46 -2.87
C VAL A 201 -2.27 13.77 -3.82
N VAL A 202 -3.34 13.17 -3.28
CA VAL A 202 -4.41 12.56 -4.08
C VAL A 202 -5.12 13.58 -4.98
N LEU A 203 -5.33 14.81 -4.50
CA LEU A 203 -6.02 15.86 -5.27
C LEU A 203 -5.32 16.17 -6.62
N PRO A 204 -6.02 16.07 -7.77
CA PRO A 204 -5.42 16.21 -9.10
C PRO A 204 -4.68 17.52 -9.36
N PHE A 205 -5.23 18.66 -8.94
CA PHE A 205 -4.71 20.01 -9.25
C PHE A 205 -4.03 20.69 -8.06
N SER A 206 -3.24 19.95 -7.28
CA SER A 206 -2.53 20.48 -6.13
C SER A 206 -1.08 20.85 -6.46
N ASN A 207 -0.57 21.91 -5.80
CA ASN A 207 0.86 22.25 -5.80
C ASN A 207 1.66 21.48 -4.73
N ARG A 208 1.02 20.59 -3.97
CA ARG A 208 1.66 19.71 -2.99
C ARG A 208 2.24 18.49 -3.71
N ILE A 209 3.45 18.69 -4.21
CA ILE A 209 4.22 17.74 -4.99
C ILE A 209 5.51 17.38 -4.27
N GLY A 210 6.09 16.25 -4.66
CA GLY A 210 7.39 15.81 -4.18
C GLY A 210 8.15 15.03 -5.25
N THR A 211 9.27 14.47 -4.84
CA THR A 211 10.09 13.56 -5.64
C THR A 211 10.76 12.52 -4.75
N GLY A 212 11.07 11.38 -5.32
CA GLY A 212 11.90 10.36 -4.69
C GLY A 212 11.16 9.06 -4.40
N LEU A 213 9.83 8.97 -4.54
CA LEU A 213 9.17 7.66 -4.64
C LEU A 213 9.47 7.06 -6.02
N CYS A 214 10.09 5.89 -6.05
CA CYS A 214 10.59 5.23 -7.26
C CYS A 214 9.83 3.96 -7.61
N LYS A 215 9.25 3.28 -6.62
CA LYS A 215 8.51 2.04 -6.83
C LYS A 215 7.46 1.84 -5.76
N VAL A 216 6.33 1.27 -6.15
CA VAL A 216 5.24 0.87 -5.27
C VAL A 216 4.91 -0.59 -5.52
N GLY A 217 4.93 -1.42 -4.47
CA GLY A 217 4.40 -2.78 -4.48
C GLY A 217 3.14 -2.85 -3.62
N ILE A 218 2.08 -3.48 -4.13
CA ILE A 218 0.78 -3.58 -3.45
C ILE A 218 0.41 -5.04 -3.27
N LYS A 219 -0.07 -5.39 -2.08
CA LYS A 219 -0.61 -6.71 -1.77
C LYS A 219 -1.88 -6.57 -0.95
N PHE A 220 -2.97 -7.17 -1.43
CA PHE A 220 -4.21 -7.25 -0.66
C PHE A 220 -4.10 -8.35 0.38
N LEU A 221 -4.66 -8.07 1.56
CA LEU A 221 -4.71 -8.99 2.67
C LEU A 221 -6.17 -9.22 3.08
N PRO A 222 -6.53 -10.44 3.50
CA PRO A 222 -7.88 -10.73 3.96
C PRO A 222 -8.22 -9.93 5.23
N GLY A 223 -9.52 -9.68 5.43
CA GLY A 223 -10.04 -9.32 6.75
C GLY A 223 -9.84 -10.46 7.73
N PHE A 224 -9.67 -10.13 9.01
CA PHE A 224 -9.76 -11.12 10.08
C PHE A 224 -11.23 -11.33 10.45
#